data_AF-A0A5C0AYR2-F1
#
_entry.id   AF-A0A5C0AYR2-F1
#
_cell.length_a   1.000
_cell.length_b   1.000
_cell.length_c   1.000
_cell.angle_alpha   90.00
_cell.angle_beta   90.00
_cell.angle_gamma   90.00
#
_symmetry.space_group_name_H-M   'P 1'
#
loop_
_entity.id
_entity.type
_entity.pdbx_description
1 polymer ?
#
loop_
_entity_poly.entity_id
_entity_poly.type
_entity_poly.pdbx_seq_one_letter_code
_entity_poly.pdbx_strand_id
1 'polypeptide(L)'
;MASNMTKQPDIPKRLAARIRGAQERVQQQRVAIVAGERNYAQSSKRLAEFNASPEDFASRHYGRNAADSYPVQTTIARERERVAHHEKRRPERIRALAMLESELMRIEQEVLVEVTGLRPSSGRVPWPGRLPAFKEFRAAFQEEMRQADERWRIERAEDDAEFERLIAAEEAANEERHRLEEAQLRREIAAMSSVEYANYRAWADFLINGLRSGQFTMENVLESLRSRARL
;
A
#
# COMPACT_ATOMS: atom_id res chain seq x y z
N MET A 1 -33.45 -20.89 -32.88
CA MET A 1 -34.41 -21.65 -32.06
C MET A 1 -34.29 -21.16 -30.62
N ALA A 2 -35.20 -20.28 -30.20
CA ALA A 2 -35.20 -19.70 -28.87
C ALA A 2 -35.75 -20.73 -27.88
N SER A 3 -34.88 -21.37 -27.10
CA SER A 3 -35.29 -22.19 -25.98
C SER A 3 -36.15 -21.34 -25.04
N ASN A 4 -37.38 -21.80 -24.79
CA ASN A 4 -38.24 -21.34 -23.71
C ASN A 4 -37.47 -21.50 -22.37
N MET A 5 -36.66 -20.51 -22.01
CA MET A 5 -36.17 -20.36 -20.65
C MET A 5 -37.40 -20.02 -19.81
N THR A 6 -37.90 -20.99 -19.05
CA THR A 6 -38.88 -20.79 -17.99
C THR A 6 -38.39 -19.63 -17.14
N LYS A 7 -38.97 -18.43 -17.35
CA LYS A 7 -38.64 -17.24 -16.56
C LYS A 7 -38.93 -17.60 -15.10
N GLN A 8 -37.91 -17.52 -14.26
CA GLN A 8 -38.07 -17.76 -12.83
C GLN A 8 -39.16 -16.83 -12.28
N PRO A 9 -40.06 -17.32 -11.42
CA PRO A 9 -41.17 -16.52 -10.94
C PRO A 9 -40.67 -15.36 -10.08
N ASP A 10 -41.40 -14.25 -10.06
CA ASP A 10 -41.14 -13.19 -9.10
C ASP A 10 -41.37 -13.71 -7.67
N ILE A 11 -40.48 -13.33 -6.77
CA ILE A 11 -40.40 -13.86 -5.41
C ILE A 11 -40.56 -12.76 -4.36
N PRO A 12 -41.04 -13.09 -3.14
CA PRO A 12 -41.02 -12.16 -2.02
C PRO A 12 -39.62 -11.59 -1.74
N LYS A 13 -39.54 -10.32 -1.34
CA LYS A 13 -38.27 -9.63 -1.02
C LYS A 13 -37.39 -10.39 -0.03
N ARG A 14 -37.99 -11.06 0.97
CA ARG A 14 -37.28 -11.88 1.95
C ARG A 14 -36.53 -13.05 1.30
N LEU A 15 -37.17 -13.73 0.34
CA LEU A 15 -36.57 -14.87 -0.36
C LEU A 15 -35.49 -14.41 -1.35
N ALA A 16 -35.71 -13.28 -2.03
CA ALA A 16 -34.68 -12.64 -2.83
C ALA A 16 -33.45 -12.23 -2.00
N ALA A 17 -33.65 -11.73 -0.78
CA ALA A 17 -32.53 -11.42 0.13
C ALA A 17 -31.75 -12.67 0.54
N ARG A 18 -32.44 -13.80 0.75
CA ARG A 18 -31.80 -15.09 1.08
C ARG A 18 -30.89 -15.59 -0.05
N ILE A 19 -31.37 -15.53 -1.30
CA ILE A 19 -30.56 -15.87 -2.48
C ILE A 19 -29.37 -14.92 -2.60
N ARG A 20 -29.60 -13.59 -2.50
CA ARG A 20 -28.53 -12.59 -2.58
C ARG A 20 -27.45 -12.80 -1.51
N GLY A 21 -27.82 -13.11 -0.27
CA GLY A 21 -26.85 -13.41 0.79
C GLY A 21 -26.03 -14.68 0.51
N ALA A 22 -26.60 -15.69 -0.14
CA ALA A 22 -25.85 -16.86 -0.60
C ALA A 22 -24.92 -16.52 -1.78
N GLN A 23 -25.40 -15.72 -2.74
CA GLN A 23 -24.60 -15.24 -3.86
C GLN A 23 -23.40 -14.38 -3.39
N GLU A 24 -23.60 -13.53 -2.39
CA GLU A 24 -22.56 -12.69 -1.81
C GLU A 24 -21.44 -13.54 -1.19
N ARG A 25 -21.77 -14.61 -0.45
CA ARG A 25 -20.76 -15.53 0.10
C ARG A 25 -19.94 -16.21 -0.99
N VAL A 26 -20.59 -16.66 -2.07
CA VAL A 26 -19.90 -17.21 -3.24
C VAL A 26 -18.97 -16.16 -3.85
N GLN A 27 -19.46 -14.93 -4.04
CA GLN A 27 -18.67 -13.84 -4.63
C GLN A 27 -17.45 -13.48 -3.76
N GLN A 28 -17.62 -13.34 -2.45
CA GLN A 28 -16.52 -13.08 -1.51
C GLN A 28 -15.46 -14.19 -1.56
N GLN A 29 -15.88 -15.45 -1.62
CA GLN A 29 -14.94 -16.57 -1.74
C GLN A 29 -14.19 -16.56 -3.09
N ARG A 30 -14.88 -16.21 -4.18
CA ARG A 30 -14.25 -16.05 -5.50
C ARG A 30 -13.21 -14.93 -5.49
N VAL A 31 -13.53 -13.77 -4.91
CA VAL A 31 -12.58 -12.67 -4.69
C VAL A 31 -11.35 -13.16 -3.90
N ALA A 32 -11.56 -13.85 -2.79
CA ALA A 32 -10.49 -14.35 -1.93
C ALA A 32 -9.57 -15.35 -2.67
N ILE A 33 -10.10 -16.16 -3.57
CA ILE A 33 -9.29 -17.05 -4.42
C ILE A 33 -8.42 -16.22 -5.38
N VAL A 34 -9.02 -15.34 -6.17
CA VAL A 34 -8.29 -14.60 -7.22
C VAL A 34 -7.26 -13.64 -6.60
N ALA A 35 -7.61 -12.93 -5.53
CA ALA A 35 -6.66 -12.09 -4.80
C ALA A 35 -5.53 -12.92 -4.16
N GLY A 36 -5.86 -14.11 -3.64
CA GLY A 36 -4.86 -15.04 -3.11
C GLY A 36 -3.87 -15.54 -4.16
N GLU A 37 -4.35 -15.84 -5.36
CA GLU A 37 -3.49 -16.27 -6.49
C GLU A 37 -2.54 -15.16 -6.92
N ARG A 38 -3.03 -13.91 -6.96
CA ARG A 38 -2.20 -12.74 -7.26
C ARG A 38 -1.10 -12.53 -6.22
N ASN A 39 -1.45 -12.56 -4.94
CA ASN A 39 -0.49 -12.41 -3.84
C ASN A 39 0.55 -13.53 -3.87
N TYR A 40 0.11 -14.77 -4.10
CA TYR A 40 1.02 -15.90 -4.31
C TYR A 40 1.98 -15.65 -5.46
N ALA A 41 1.48 -15.24 -6.64
CA ALA A 41 2.33 -14.97 -7.80
C ALA A 41 3.37 -13.87 -7.52
N GLN A 42 2.99 -12.80 -6.81
CA GLN A 42 3.89 -11.72 -6.43
C GLN A 42 4.98 -12.17 -5.46
N SER A 43 4.61 -12.87 -4.38
CA SER A 43 5.56 -13.40 -3.40
C SER A 43 6.50 -14.44 -4.03
N SER A 44 5.96 -15.36 -4.84
CA SER A 44 6.75 -16.35 -5.56
C SER A 44 7.72 -15.72 -6.56
N LYS A 45 7.29 -14.66 -7.27
CA LYS A 45 8.18 -13.90 -8.16
C LYS A 45 9.33 -13.26 -7.38
N ARG A 46 9.06 -12.63 -6.23
CA ARG A 46 10.10 -12.05 -5.37
C ARG A 46 11.10 -13.10 -4.87
N LEU A 47 10.60 -14.27 -4.44
CA LEU A 47 11.48 -15.36 -4.04
C LEU A 47 12.32 -15.88 -5.22
N ALA A 48 11.73 -15.99 -6.41
CA ALA A 48 12.47 -16.39 -7.61
C ALA A 48 13.57 -15.38 -7.97
N GLU A 49 13.30 -14.08 -7.89
CA GLU A 49 14.29 -13.01 -8.10
C GLU A 49 15.46 -13.11 -7.11
N PHE A 50 15.17 -13.30 -5.82
CA PHE A 50 16.20 -13.48 -4.79
C PHE A 50 16.99 -14.78 -4.99
N ASN A 51 16.32 -15.90 -5.27
CA ASN A 51 16.98 -17.19 -5.44
C ASN A 51 17.87 -17.22 -6.71
N ALA A 52 17.53 -16.43 -7.73
CA ALA A 52 18.33 -16.32 -8.95
C ALA A 52 19.63 -15.53 -8.72
N SER A 53 19.55 -14.40 -8.00
CA SER A 53 20.71 -13.59 -7.63
C SER A 53 20.43 -12.80 -6.34
N PRO A 54 20.85 -13.31 -5.17
CA PRO A 54 20.63 -12.65 -3.89
C PRO A 54 21.26 -11.25 -3.81
N GLU A 55 22.47 -11.10 -4.36
CA GLU A 55 23.22 -9.84 -4.35
C GLU A 55 22.56 -8.79 -5.25
N ASP A 56 22.13 -9.16 -6.46
CA ASP A 56 21.43 -8.22 -7.34
C ASP A 56 20.06 -7.83 -6.78
N PHE A 57 19.39 -8.76 -6.10
CA PHE A 57 18.13 -8.48 -5.41
C PHE A 57 18.35 -7.47 -4.27
N ALA A 58 19.37 -7.68 -3.43
CA ALA A 58 19.71 -6.80 -2.33
C ALA A 58 20.12 -5.41 -2.83
N SER A 59 20.97 -5.34 -3.86
CA SER A 59 21.37 -4.07 -4.49
C SER A 59 20.17 -3.28 -5.02
N ARG A 60 19.24 -3.94 -5.72
CA ARG A 60 18.06 -3.29 -6.31
C ARG A 60 17.02 -2.81 -5.29
N HIS A 61 16.79 -3.59 -4.24
CA HIS A 61 15.69 -3.33 -3.30
C HIS A 61 16.15 -2.76 -1.96
N TYR A 62 17.43 -2.87 -1.63
CA TYR A 62 17.99 -2.56 -0.31
C TYR A 62 19.40 -1.96 -0.45
N GLY A 63 19.58 -0.91 -1.25
CA GLY A 63 20.87 -0.43 -1.77
C GLY A 63 22.08 -0.23 -0.83
N ARG A 64 21.94 -0.29 0.50
CA ARG A 64 23.07 -0.28 1.48
C ARG A 64 23.20 -1.59 2.28
N ASN A 65 22.48 -2.62 1.90
CA ASN A 65 22.40 -3.88 2.63
C ASN A 65 22.87 -5.03 1.74
N ALA A 66 23.70 -5.89 2.30
CA ALA A 66 24.11 -7.14 1.66
C ALA A 66 22.96 -8.17 1.66
N ALA A 67 23.06 -9.20 0.83
CA ALA A 67 22.04 -10.24 0.74
C ALA A 67 21.78 -10.98 2.06
N ASP A 68 22.79 -11.13 2.91
CA ASP A 68 22.74 -11.78 4.22
C ASP A 68 22.28 -10.85 5.35
N SER A 69 22.09 -9.56 5.07
CA SER A 69 21.66 -8.58 6.05
C SER A 69 20.29 -8.92 6.64
N TYR A 70 20.08 -8.53 7.89
CA TYR A 70 18.82 -8.72 8.60
C TYR A 70 17.56 -8.25 7.82
N PRO A 71 17.50 -7.04 7.22
CA PRO A 71 16.31 -6.59 6.51
C PRO A 71 15.99 -7.43 5.26
N VAL A 72 17.03 -7.91 4.55
CA VAL A 72 16.86 -8.77 3.37
C VAL A 72 16.38 -10.15 3.81
N GLN A 73 17.08 -10.79 4.75
CA GLN A 73 16.74 -12.13 5.24
C GLN A 73 15.33 -12.17 5.87
N THR A 74 14.97 -11.16 6.66
CA THR A 74 13.62 -11.06 7.26
C THR A 74 12.54 -10.94 6.20
N THR A 75 12.77 -10.15 5.15
CA THR A 75 11.80 -10.02 4.07
C THR A 75 11.63 -11.33 3.30
N ILE A 76 12.73 -11.99 2.93
CA ILE A 76 12.68 -13.28 2.23
C ILE A 76 12.03 -14.37 3.07
N ALA A 77 12.30 -14.41 4.38
CA ALA A 77 11.63 -15.33 5.30
C ALA A 77 10.10 -15.11 5.29
N ARG A 78 9.64 -13.86 5.39
CA ARG A 78 8.21 -13.52 5.31
C ARG A 78 7.59 -13.90 3.97
N GLU A 79 8.29 -13.71 2.85
CA GLU A 79 7.80 -14.12 1.54
C GLU A 79 7.69 -15.65 1.44
N ARG A 80 8.65 -16.42 1.99
CA ARG A 80 8.56 -17.89 2.09
C ARG A 80 7.34 -18.33 2.90
N GLU A 81 7.11 -17.70 4.06
CA GLU A 81 5.93 -17.97 4.88
C GLU A 81 4.62 -17.69 4.13
N ARG A 82 4.55 -16.57 3.39
CA ARG A 82 3.37 -16.24 2.57
C ARG A 82 3.11 -17.27 1.49
N VAL A 83 4.15 -17.66 0.74
CA VAL A 83 4.05 -18.68 -0.30
C VAL A 83 3.55 -20.00 0.28
N ALA A 84 4.16 -20.47 1.37
CA ALA A 84 3.74 -21.70 2.06
C ALA A 84 2.29 -21.61 2.59
N HIS A 85 1.90 -20.46 3.15
CA HIS A 85 0.53 -20.22 3.60
C HIS A 85 -0.47 -20.32 2.45
N HIS A 86 -0.17 -19.71 1.30
CA HIS A 86 -1.03 -19.74 0.13
C HIS A 86 -1.14 -21.14 -0.48
N GLU A 87 -0.04 -21.90 -0.55
CA GLU A 87 -0.04 -23.28 -1.04
C GLU A 87 -0.92 -24.18 -0.17
N LYS A 88 -0.82 -24.07 1.15
CA LYS A 88 -1.65 -24.81 2.09
C LYS A 88 -3.14 -24.44 1.95
N ARG A 89 -3.45 -23.15 1.83
CA ARG A 89 -4.84 -22.65 1.82
C ARG A 89 -5.55 -22.78 0.49
N ARG A 90 -4.84 -22.85 -0.63
CA ARG A 90 -5.42 -22.96 -1.97
C ARG A 90 -6.44 -24.12 -2.09
N PRO A 91 -6.13 -25.38 -1.72
CA PRO A 91 -7.11 -26.47 -1.80
C PRO A 91 -8.27 -26.30 -0.82
N GLU A 92 -8.08 -25.66 0.33
CA GLU A 92 -9.16 -25.33 1.27
C GLU A 92 -10.14 -24.33 0.64
N ARG A 93 -9.62 -23.28 -0.01
CA ARG A 93 -10.44 -22.25 -0.66
C ARG A 93 -11.24 -22.78 -1.84
N ILE A 94 -10.65 -23.68 -2.64
CA ILE A 94 -11.34 -24.34 -3.77
C ILE A 94 -12.48 -25.22 -3.26
N ARG A 95 -12.22 -26.04 -2.22
CA ARG A 95 -13.26 -26.86 -1.59
C ARG A 95 -14.38 -25.99 -1.00
N ALA A 96 -14.03 -24.91 -0.30
CA ALA A 96 -15.01 -23.97 0.24
C ALA A 96 -15.89 -23.32 -0.85
N LEU A 97 -15.30 -22.95 -2.00
CA LEU A 97 -16.09 -22.43 -3.12
C LEU A 97 -17.10 -23.46 -3.63
N ALA A 98 -16.67 -24.72 -3.84
CA ALA A 98 -17.56 -25.78 -4.31
C ALA A 98 -18.72 -26.05 -3.32
N MET A 99 -18.44 -25.99 -2.01
CA MET A 99 -19.49 -26.10 -0.98
C MET A 99 -20.48 -24.93 -1.03
N LEU A 100 -19.99 -23.70 -1.16
CA LEU A 100 -20.84 -22.50 -1.24
C LEU A 100 -21.69 -22.47 -2.52
N GLU A 101 -21.14 -22.93 -3.64
CA GLU A 101 -21.90 -23.05 -4.90
C GLU A 101 -23.00 -24.12 -4.78
N SER A 102 -22.70 -25.25 -4.15
CA SER A 102 -23.71 -26.28 -3.86
C SER A 102 -24.78 -25.77 -2.89
N GLU A 103 -24.39 -25.00 -1.88
CA GLU A 103 -25.31 -24.38 -0.93
C GLU A 103 -26.22 -23.35 -1.61
N LEU A 104 -25.69 -22.54 -2.53
CA LEU A 104 -26.47 -21.60 -3.33
C LEU A 104 -27.51 -22.34 -4.17
N MET A 105 -27.12 -23.40 -4.88
CA MET A 105 -28.07 -24.22 -5.65
C MET A 105 -29.18 -24.80 -4.78
N ARG A 106 -28.83 -25.29 -3.58
CA ARG A 106 -29.82 -25.79 -2.61
C ARG A 106 -30.78 -24.69 -2.17
N ILE A 107 -30.27 -23.51 -1.82
CA ILE A 107 -31.10 -22.36 -1.40
C ILE A 107 -32.03 -21.91 -2.53
N GLU A 108 -31.54 -21.85 -3.78
CA GLU A 108 -32.36 -21.52 -4.93
C GLU A 108 -33.50 -22.53 -5.12
N GLN A 109 -33.22 -23.83 -4.96
CA GLN A 109 -34.22 -24.88 -5.04
C GLN A 109 -35.24 -24.80 -3.89
N GLU A 110 -34.79 -24.58 -2.65
CA GLU A 110 -35.66 -24.39 -1.49
C GLU A 110 -36.58 -23.18 -1.67
N VAL A 111 -36.05 -22.06 -2.16
CA VAL A 111 -36.83 -20.86 -2.46
C VAL A 111 -37.83 -21.11 -3.58
N LEU A 112 -37.44 -21.86 -4.63
CA LEU A 112 -38.36 -22.22 -5.71
C LEU A 112 -39.54 -23.03 -5.16
N VAL A 113 -39.28 -24.04 -4.33
CA VAL A 113 -40.32 -24.84 -3.67
C VAL A 113 -41.22 -23.97 -2.78
N GLU A 114 -40.63 -23.12 -1.93
CA GLU A 114 -41.39 -22.19 -1.06
C GLU A 114 -42.29 -21.27 -1.88
N VAL A 115 -41.78 -20.69 -2.97
CA VAL A 115 -42.54 -19.78 -3.84
C VAL A 115 -43.69 -20.47 -4.57
N THR A 116 -43.51 -21.73 -4.99
CA THR A 116 -44.59 -22.47 -5.67
C THR A 116 -45.78 -22.77 -4.76
N GLY A 117 -45.55 -22.88 -3.44
CA GLY A 117 -46.61 -23.02 -2.45
C GLY A 117 -47.28 -21.70 -2.05
N LEU A 118 -46.72 -20.54 -2.43
CA LEU A 118 -47.22 -19.23 -2.04
C LEU A 118 -48.20 -18.66 -3.07
N ARG A 119 -49.34 -18.16 -2.58
CA ARG A 119 -50.29 -17.39 -3.40
C ARG A 119 -49.60 -16.17 -4.03
N PRO A 120 -49.88 -15.84 -5.30
CA PRO A 120 -49.43 -14.58 -5.90
C PRO A 120 -49.80 -13.39 -5.03
N SER A 121 -48.85 -12.50 -4.80
CA SER A 121 -48.99 -11.32 -3.92
C SER A 121 -48.38 -10.09 -4.58
N SER A 122 -48.90 -8.91 -4.24
CA SER A 122 -48.29 -7.65 -4.63
C SER A 122 -46.94 -7.46 -3.90
N GLY A 123 -45.98 -6.82 -4.57
CA GLY A 123 -44.66 -6.53 -3.98
C GLY A 123 -43.60 -7.64 -4.11
N ARG A 124 -43.86 -8.66 -4.93
CA ARG A 124 -42.82 -9.59 -5.39
C ARG A 124 -41.79 -8.85 -6.24
N VAL A 125 -40.56 -9.33 -6.22
CA VAL A 125 -39.42 -8.77 -6.96
C VAL A 125 -38.88 -9.81 -7.93
N PRO A 126 -38.20 -9.38 -9.01
CA PRO A 126 -37.54 -10.29 -9.92
C PRO A 126 -36.58 -11.22 -9.20
N TRP A 127 -36.48 -12.45 -9.69
CA TRP A 127 -35.48 -13.41 -9.22
C TRP A 127 -34.07 -12.81 -9.37
N PRO A 128 -33.18 -12.91 -8.36
CA PRO A 128 -31.82 -12.38 -8.47
C PRO A 128 -31.06 -12.96 -9.67
N GLY A 129 -30.34 -12.11 -10.40
CA GLY A 129 -29.54 -12.55 -11.55
C GLY A 129 -28.56 -13.65 -11.15
N ARG A 130 -28.36 -14.63 -12.04
CA ARG A 130 -27.37 -15.69 -11.80
C ARG A 130 -25.98 -15.08 -11.73
N LEU A 131 -25.14 -15.61 -10.85
CA LEU A 131 -23.73 -15.27 -10.85
C LEU A 131 -23.08 -15.73 -12.17
N PRO A 132 -22.15 -14.94 -12.73
CA PRO A 132 -21.38 -15.37 -13.89
C PRO A 132 -20.57 -16.64 -13.55
N ALA A 133 -20.14 -17.37 -14.58
CA ALA A 133 -19.28 -18.52 -14.36
C ALA A 133 -17.97 -18.08 -13.67
N PHE A 134 -17.39 -18.91 -12.80
CA PHE A 134 -16.17 -18.50 -12.07
C PHE A 134 -15.02 -18.10 -13.01
N LYS A 135 -14.91 -18.74 -14.18
CA LYS A 135 -13.93 -18.37 -15.21
C LYS A 135 -14.13 -16.95 -15.74
N GLU A 136 -15.36 -16.55 -16.00
CA GLU A 136 -15.71 -15.20 -16.47
C GLU A 136 -15.47 -14.17 -15.38
N PHE A 137 -15.94 -14.46 -14.16
CA PHE A 137 -15.68 -13.63 -12.98
C PHE A 137 -14.17 -13.41 -12.79
N ARG A 138 -13.38 -14.48 -12.87
CA ARG A 138 -11.92 -14.43 -12.70
C ARG A 138 -11.27 -13.52 -13.75
N ALA A 139 -11.65 -13.66 -15.01
CA ALA A 139 -11.11 -12.83 -16.09
C ALA A 139 -11.46 -11.34 -15.87
N ALA A 140 -12.72 -11.04 -15.57
CA ALA A 140 -13.17 -9.67 -15.32
C ALA A 140 -12.47 -9.05 -14.10
N PHE A 141 -12.35 -9.79 -12.99
CA PHE A 141 -11.69 -9.29 -11.78
C PHE A 141 -10.18 -9.10 -11.97
N GLN A 142 -9.52 -9.98 -12.72
CA GLN A 142 -8.11 -9.80 -13.07
C GLN A 142 -7.87 -8.57 -13.96
N GLU A 143 -8.80 -8.28 -14.87
CA GLU A 143 -8.77 -7.06 -15.68
C GLU A 143 -8.92 -5.81 -14.81
N GLU A 144 -9.92 -5.80 -13.93
CA GLU A 144 -10.18 -4.69 -13.00
C GLU A 144 -8.96 -4.39 -12.12
N MET A 145 -8.34 -5.43 -11.57
CA MET A 145 -7.11 -5.28 -10.79
C MET A 145 -5.96 -4.69 -11.62
N ARG A 146 -5.81 -5.09 -12.88
CA ARG A 146 -4.74 -4.57 -13.76
C ARG A 146 -4.95 -3.09 -14.06
N GLN A 147 -6.19 -2.69 -14.32
CA GLN A 147 -6.54 -1.28 -14.53
C GLN A 147 -6.32 -0.46 -13.26
N ALA A 148 -6.65 -1.02 -12.10
CA ALA A 148 -6.37 -0.37 -10.83
C ALA A 148 -4.85 -0.18 -10.64
N ASP A 149 -4.03 -1.19 -10.88
CA ASP A 149 -2.57 -1.07 -10.77
C ASP A 149 -2.00 0.02 -11.67
N GLU A 150 -2.49 0.11 -12.91
CA GLU A 150 -2.03 1.12 -13.86
C GLU A 150 -2.37 2.54 -13.37
N ARG A 151 -3.60 2.74 -12.88
CA ARG A 151 -4.00 4.02 -12.27
C ARG A 151 -3.12 4.38 -11.07
N TRP A 152 -2.93 3.43 -10.15
CA TRP A 152 -2.06 3.63 -8.99
C TRP A 152 -0.62 3.96 -9.37
N ARG A 153 -0.13 3.42 -10.50
CA ARG A 153 1.22 3.69 -10.98
C ARG A 153 1.36 5.09 -11.57
N ILE A 154 0.34 5.56 -12.29
CA ILE A 154 0.29 6.92 -12.84
C ILE A 154 0.17 7.93 -11.70
N GLU A 155 -0.79 7.76 -10.80
CA GLU A 155 -1.02 8.64 -9.64
C GLU A 155 0.26 8.76 -8.80
N ARG A 156 0.92 7.63 -8.50
CA ARG A 156 2.18 7.66 -7.74
C ARG A 156 3.29 8.41 -8.45
N ALA A 157 3.41 8.29 -9.77
CA ALA A 157 4.42 9.01 -10.53
C ALA A 157 4.15 10.53 -10.56
N GLU A 158 2.88 10.92 -10.57
CA GLU A 158 2.46 12.32 -10.44
C GLU A 158 2.79 12.87 -9.04
N ASP A 159 2.44 12.14 -7.99
CA ASP A 159 2.75 12.49 -6.60
C ASP A 159 4.27 12.59 -6.36
N ASP A 160 5.05 11.62 -6.84
CA ASP A 160 6.51 11.61 -6.71
C ASP A 160 7.13 12.83 -7.42
N ALA A 161 6.63 13.19 -8.62
CA ALA A 161 7.10 14.35 -9.36
C ALA A 161 6.70 15.68 -8.70
N GLU A 162 5.51 15.77 -8.08
CA GLU A 162 5.12 16.93 -7.30
C GLU A 162 6.00 17.10 -6.07
N PHE A 163 6.26 16.00 -5.35
CA PHE A 163 7.11 15.98 -4.18
C PHE A 163 8.55 16.42 -4.50
N GLU A 164 9.13 15.91 -5.60
CA GLU A 164 10.45 16.34 -6.08
C GLU A 164 10.50 17.85 -6.39
N ARG A 165 9.44 18.40 -7.00
CA ARG A 165 9.35 19.85 -7.26
C ARG A 165 9.30 20.66 -5.97
N LEU A 166 8.56 20.20 -4.96
CA LEU A 166 8.47 20.88 -3.67
C LEU A 166 9.82 20.89 -2.96
N ILE A 167 10.53 19.74 -2.92
CA ILE A 167 11.88 19.65 -2.36
C ILE A 167 12.83 20.61 -3.08
N ALA A 168 12.85 20.58 -4.41
CA ALA A 168 13.75 21.44 -5.19
C ALA A 168 13.47 22.93 -4.95
N ALA A 169 12.20 23.33 -4.80
CA ALA A 169 11.83 24.70 -4.48
C ALA A 169 12.25 25.11 -3.06
N GLU A 170 12.11 24.20 -2.08
CA GLU A 170 12.55 24.43 -0.70
C GLU A 170 14.08 24.53 -0.60
N GLU A 171 14.81 23.63 -1.27
CA GLU A 171 16.27 23.67 -1.34
C GLU A 171 16.75 24.99 -1.97
N ALA A 172 16.17 25.41 -3.10
CA ALA A 172 16.51 26.69 -3.73
C ALA A 172 16.20 27.90 -2.82
N ALA A 173 15.09 27.87 -2.07
CA ALA A 173 14.75 28.94 -1.13
C ALA A 173 15.72 28.97 0.07
N ASN A 174 16.12 27.80 0.58
CA ASN A 174 17.10 27.68 1.65
C ASN A 174 18.49 28.16 1.20
N GLU A 175 18.92 27.82 -0.02
CA GLU A 175 20.17 28.30 -0.61
C GLU A 175 20.19 29.83 -0.71
N GLU A 176 19.11 30.45 -1.19
CA GLU A 176 19.04 31.90 -1.28
C GLU A 176 19.02 32.56 0.11
N ARG A 177 18.32 31.97 1.08
CA ARG A 177 18.36 32.46 2.47
C ARG A 177 19.78 32.39 3.05
N HIS A 178 20.48 31.27 2.86
CA HIS A 178 21.87 31.13 3.28
C HIS A 178 22.80 32.13 2.58
N ARG A 179 22.60 32.38 1.28
CA ARG A 179 23.37 33.41 0.56
C ARG A 179 23.16 34.80 1.16
N LEU A 180 21.93 35.17 1.51
CA LEU A 180 21.62 36.45 2.13
C LEU A 180 22.21 36.56 3.54
N GLU A 181 22.10 35.50 4.34
CA GLU A 181 22.70 35.41 5.68
C GLU A 181 24.24 35.56 5.61
N GLU A 182 24.91 34.86 4.68
CA GLU A 182 26.34 35.01 4.46
C GLU A 182 26.72 36.43 4.02
N ALA A 183 25.96 37.03 3.11
CA ALA A 183 26.20 38.39 2.65
C ALA A 183 26.03 39.41 3.78
N GLN A 184 25.02 39.24 4.64
CA GLN A 184 24.82 40.06 5.82
C GLN A 184 25.97 39.90 6.82
N LEU A 185 26.33 38.67 7.16
CA LEU A 185 27.45 38.39 8.08
C LEU A 185 28.76 39.02 7.58
N ARG A 186 29.04 38.95 6.27
CA ARG A 186 30.20 39.60 5.67
C ARG A 186 30.17 41.12 5.83
N ARG A 187 29.01 41.76 5.67
CA ARG A 187 28.84 43.20 5.89
C ARG A 187 29.03 43.58 7.35
N GLU A 188 28.45 42.82 8.27
CA GLU A 188 28.60 43.03 9.71
C GLU A 188 30.06 42.92 10.13
N ILE A 189 30.77 41.87 9.68
CA ILE A 189 32.21 41.70 9.92
C ILE A 189 33.02 42.89 9.36
N ALA A 190 32.69 43.38 8.16
CA ALA A 190 33.39 44.51 7.56
C ALA A 190 33.13 45.85 8.28
N ALA A 191 32.00 45.98 8.97
CA ALA A 191 31.64 47.16 9.76
C ALA A 191 32.18 47.13 11.20
N MET A 192 32.69 46.00 11.68
CA MET A 192 33.27 45.90 13.02
C MET A 192 34.55 46.73 13.14
N SER A 193 34.73 47.39 14.29
CA SER A 193 36.02 47.97 14.65
C SER A 193 37.09 46.89 14.85
N SER A 194 38.36 47.27 14.82
CA SER A 194 39.47 46.32 14.99
C SER A 194 39.43 45.56 16.34
N VAL A 195 38.94 46.21 17.40
CA VAL A 195 38.78 45.60 18.73
C VAL A 195 37.61 44.61 18.74
N GLU A 196 36.49 44.96 18.12
CA GLU A 196 35.31 44.07 18.02
C GLU A 196 35.61 42.85 17.17
N TYR A 197 36.31 43.02 16.03
CA TYR A 197 36.71 41.91 15.18
C TYR A 197 37.68 40.96 15.88
N ALA A 198 38.64 41.48 16.65
CA ALA A 198 39.55 40.66 17.45
C ALA A 198 38.80 39.82 18.50
N ASN A 199 37.80 40.40 19.17
CA ASN A 199 36.96 39.68 20.13
C ASN A 199 36.08 38.61 19.44
N TYR A 200 35.45 38.95 18.31
CA TYR A 200 34.67 38.00 17.51
C TYR A 200 35.52 36.80 17.06
N ARG A 201 36.73 37.06 16.57
CA ARG A 201 37.66 36.02 16.11
C ARG A 201 38.17 35.15 17.26
N ALA A 202 38.51 35.75 18.40
CA ALA A 202 38.91 34.99 19.60
C ALA A 202 37.78 34.07 20.09
N TRP A 203 36.53 34.53 20.06
CA TRP A 203 35.36 33.72 20.38
C TRP A 203 35.12 32.59 19.37
N ALA A 204 35.23 32.89 18.07
CA ALA A 204 35.07 31.89 17.01
C ALA A 204 36.16 30.80 17.09
N ASP A 205 37.42 31.18 17.31
CA ASP A 205 38.53 30.26 17.50
C ASP A 205 38.36 29.41 18.76
N PHE A 206 37.87 30.00 19.87
CA PHE A 206 37.53 29.25 21.09
C PHE A 206 36.46 28.17 20.82
N LEU A 207 35.40 28.51 20.08
CA LEU A 207 34.34 27.57 19.72
C LEU A 207 34.81 26.45 18.80
N ILE A 208 35.54 26.79 17.73
CA ILE A 208 36.05 25.81 16.76
C ILE A 208 37.01 24.84 17.45
N ASN A 209 37.91 25.37 18.30
CA ASN A 209 38.85 24.53 19.04
C ASN A 209 38.14 23.68 20.10
N GLY A 210 37.11 24.20 20.78
CA GLY A 210 36.31 23.46 21.75
C GLY A 210 35.48 22.32 21.12
N LEU A 211 34.98 22.51 19.90
CA LEU A 211 34.31 21.46 19.14
C LEU A 211 35.29 20.38 18.65
N ARG A 212 36.48 20.79 18.18
CA ARG A 212 37.52 19.85 17.73
C ARG A 212 38.14 19.03 18.87
N SER A 213 38.27 19.62 20.06
CA SER A 213 38.81 18.94 21.24
C SER A 213 37.76 18.10 21.99
N GLY A 214 36.48 18.17 21.59
CA GLY A 214 35.37 17.49 22.26
C GLY A 214 35.00 18.09 23.61
N GLN A 215 35.49 19.29 23.93
CA GLN A 215 35.23 19.98 25.19
C GLN A 215 33.77 20.45 25.30
N PHE A 216 33.10 20.69 24.16
CA PHE A 216 31.66 20.90 24.06
C PHE A 216 31.11 20.18 22.81
N THR A 217 29.87 19.71 22.84
CA THR A 217 29.15 19.17 21.68
C THR A 217 28.25 20.22 21.04
N MET A 218 27.83 20.05 19.77
CA MET A 218 26.89 20.99 19.15
C MET A 218 25.55 21.11 19.90
N GLU A 219 25.12 20.06 20.60
CA GLU A 219 23.94 20.12 21.48
C GLU A 219 24.12 21.13 22.61
N ASN A 220 25.28 21.16 23.28
CA ASN A 220 25.55 22.10 24.36
C ASN A 220 25.58 23.56 23.87
N VAL A 221 26.09 23.79 22.66
CA VAL A 221 26.12 25.13 22.04
C VAL A 221 24.71 25.59 21.68
N LEU A 222 23.91 24.73 21.06
CA LEU A 222 22.52 25.03 20.70
C LEU A 222 21.63 25.25 21.92
N GLU A 223 21.86 24.51 23.02
CA GLU A 223 21.13 24.67 24.28
C GLU A 223 21.44 26.02 24.95
N SER A 224 22.69 26.48 24.90
CA SER A 224 23.11 27.80 25.41
C SER A 224 22.52 28.98 24.62
N LEU A 225 22.32 28.81 23.32
CA LEU A 225 21.69 29.82 22.45
C LEU A 225 20.17 29.85 22.66
N ARG A 226 19.54 28.69 22.84
CA ARG A 226 18.10 28.60 23.16
C ARG A 226 17.75 29.18 24.54
N SER A 227 18.62 29.02 25.54
CA SER A 227 18.38 29.59 26.87
C SER A 227 18.53 31.12 26.89
N ARG A 228 19.39 31.69 26.03
CA ARG A 228 19.50 33.15 25.83
C ARG A 228 18.37 33.78 25.03
N ALA A 229 17.72 33.05 24.12
CA ALA A 229 16.59 33.54 23.34
C ALA A 229 15.23 33.50 24.08
N ARG A 230 15.18 32.96 25.31
CA ARG A 230 13.99 32.91 26.17
C ARG A 230 13.96 33.97 27.28
N LEU A 231 14.88 34.94 27.22
CA LEU A 231 14.90 36.17 28.03
C LEU A 231 14.61 37.36 27.13
#